data_AF-A0A9X3P7V3-F1
#
_entry.id   AF-A0A9X3P7V3-F1
#
_cell.length_a   1.000
_cell.length_b   1.000
_cell.length_c   1.000
_cell.angle_alpha   90.00
_cell.angle_beta   90.00
_cell.angle_gamma   90.00
#
_symmetry.space_group_name_H-M   'P 1'
#
loop_
_entity.id
_entity.type
_entity.pdbx_description
1 polymer ?
#
loop_
_entity_poly.entity_id
_entity_poly.type
_entity_poly.pdbx_seq_one_letter_code
_entity_poly.pdbx_strand_id
1 'polypeptide(L)'
;MDGVEHARGRIAIGRFRLQHRIIEVTVEAEVLGATAWLTRIEPTPVHELGYLVELHTDVPRLHLYRAEWSPELRAAAKDEVHAIWNAAVASAAIEPRPVNTTLVPLGQATIDDQRVNFVWATVADTILVDFADTEPRRIGTVLIHGREEPAFISQPEHHAWAKEGDRIARIISASAKYYSEL
;
A
#
# COMPACT_ATOMS: atom_id res chain seq x y z
N MET A 1 -23.94 25.98 -1.49
CA MET A 1 -22.98 24.88 -1.27
C MET A 1 -22.93 24.13 -2.59
N ASP A 2 -22.04 24.55 -3.49
CA ASP A 2 -21.82 23.80 -4.73
C ASP A 2 -20.96 22.59 -4.39
N GLY A 3 -21.59 21.42 -4.44
CA GLY A 3 -20.96 20.15 -4.11
C GLY A 3 -19.99 19.75 -5.21
N VAL A 4 -18.71 19.66 -4.87
CA VAL A 4 -17.75 18.91 -5.67
C VAL A 4 -18.17 17.45 -5.61
N GLU A 5 -18.56 16.87 -6.73
CA GLU A 5 -18.91 15.45 -6.78
C GLU A 5 -17.62 14.63 -6.56
N HIS A 6 -17.51 14.01 -5.39
CA HIS A 6 -16.40 13.14 -5.07
C HIS A 6 -16.59 11.76 -5.68
N ALA A 7 -15.47 11.07 -5.97
CA ALA A 7 -15.52 9.65 -6.25
C ALA A 7 -16.26 8.92 -5.12
N ARG A 8 -17.13 7.97 -5.49
CA ARG A 8 -18.03 7.27 -4.57
C ARG A 8 -17.24 6.71 -3.37
N GLY A 9 -17.62 7.11 -2.15
CA GLY A 9 -16.99 6.66 -0.91
C GLY A 9 -15.91 7.57 -0.33
N ARG A 10 -15.58 8.70 -1.00
CA ARG A 10 -14.65 9.70 -0.46
C ARG A 10 -15.35 10.83 0.30
N ILE A 11 -14.76 11.23 1.41
CA ILE A 11 -15.16 12.37 2.24
C ILE A 11 -14.08 13.44 2.22
N ALA A 12 -14.48 14.72 2.20
CA ALA A 12 -13.56 15.84 2.33
C ALA A 12 -13.14 16.03 3.79
N ILE A 13 -11.84 16.13 4.03
CA ILE A 13 -11.25 16.32 5.38
C ILE A 13 -10.62 17.70 5.57
N GLY A 14 -10.44 18.45 4.49
CA GLY A 14 -9.94 19.81 4.57
C GLY A 14 -9.61 20.40 3.20
N ARG A 15 -9.19 21.66 3.22
CA ARG A 15 -8.79 22.41 2.03
C ARG A 15 -7.59 23.29 2.37
N PHE A 16 -6.72 23.50 1.39
CA PHE A 16 -5.62 24.45 1.50
C PHE A 16 -5.42 25.22 0.20
N ARG A 17 -4.77 26.38 0.30
CA ARG A 17 -4.39 27.18 -0.86
C ARG A 17 -2.95 26.84 -1.23
N LEU A 18 -2.74 26.44 -2.48
CA LEU A 18 -1.41 26.24 -3.05
C LEU A 18 -1.22 27.18 -4.23
N GLN A 19 -0.47 28.26 -4.01
CA GLN A 19 -0.39 29.39 -4.94
C GLN A 19 -1.79 29.97 -5.26
N HIS A 20 -2.16 30.02 -6.54
CA HIS A 20 -3.47 30.50 -7.02
C HIS A 20 -4.56 29.41 -7.01
N ARG A 21 -4.27 28.22 -6.47
CA ARG A 21 -5.18 27.07 -6.49
C ARG A 21 -5.79 26.83 -5.12
N ILE A 22 -7.06 26.40 -5.07
CA ILE A 22 -7.64 25.79 -3.88
C ILE A 22 -7.67 24.30 -4.11
N ILE A 23 -7.03 23.57 -3.20
CA ILE A 23 -6.94 22.12 -3.20
C ILE A 23 -7.81 21.59 -2.08
N GLU A 24 -8.70 20.67 -2.41
CA GLU A 24 -9.47 19.88 -1.46
C GLU A 24 -8.79 18.54 -1.24
N VAL A 25 -8.72 18.15 0.02
CA VAL A 25 -8.15 16.89 0.48
C VAL A 25 -9.31 15.98 0.84
N THR A 26 -9.36 14.82 0.18
CA THR A 26 -10.39 13.80 0.43
C THR A 26 -9.74 12.48 0.82
N VAL A 27 -10.46 11.67 1.58
CA VAL A 27 -10.05 10.31 1.95
C VAL A 27 -11.22 9.36 1.72
N GLU A 28 -10.95 8.07 1.61
CA GLU A 28 -12.01 7.07 1.62
C GLU A 28 -12.45 6.80 3.07
N ALA A 29 -13.77 6.79 3.30
CA ALA A 29 -14.33 6.71 4.66
C ALA A 29 -14.04 5.37 5.36
N GLU A 30 -13.76 4.30 4.61
CA GLU A 30 -13.65 2.92 5.14
C GLU A 30 -12.33 2.21 4.77
N VAL A 31 -11.39 2.88 4.10
CA VAL A 31 -10.26 2.18 3.48
C VAL A 31 -9.01 2.10 4.36
N LEU A 32 -8.42 0.91 4.31
CA LEU A 32 -7.10 0.55 4.81
C LEU A 32 -6.04 1.39 4.08
N GLY A 33 -5.36 2.28 4.81
CA GLY A 33 -4.27 3.07 4.25
C GLY A 33 -4.39 4.54 4.57
N ALA A 34 -3.28 5.14 4.99
CA ALA A 34 -3.18 6.58 5.22
C ALA A 34 -3.04 7.33 3.88
N THR A 35 -4.09 7.25 3.04
CA THR A 35 -4.14 7.79 1.69
C THR A 35 -5.08 8.98 1.61
N ALA A 36 -4.64 10.08 1.00
CA ALA A 36 -5.47 11.24 0.74
C ALA A 36 -5.33 11.71 -0.71
N TRP A 37 -6.47 11.98 -1.37
CA TRP A 37 -6.53 12.49 -2.73
C TRP A 37 -6.58 14.00 -2.75
N LEU A 38 -5.89 14.58 -3.72
CA LEU A 38 -5.81 16.02 -3.94
C LEU A 38 -6.63 16.40 -5.15
N THR A 39 -7.65 17.22 -4.94
CA THR A 39 -8.50 17.74 -6.01
C THR A 39 -8.38 19.25 -6.06
N ARG A 40 -7.94 19.80 -7.20
CA ARG A 40 -8.06 21.23 -7.45
C ARG A 40 -9.52 21.55 -7.67
N ILE A 41 -10.10 22.36 -6.79
CA ILE A 41 -11.48 22.84 -6.91
C ILE A 41 -11.54 24.26 -7.50
N GLU A 42 -10.46 25.04 -7.33
CA GLU A 42 -10.30 26.35 -7.96
C GLU A 42 -8.87 26.57 -8.49
N PRO A 43 -8.69 27.30 -9.61
CA PRO A 43 -9.75 27.72 -10.52
C PRO A 43 -10.39 26.51 -11.22
N THR A 44 -11.61 26.70 -11.71
CA THR A 44 -12.31 25.70 -12.53
C THR A 44 -11.58 25.47 -13.86
N PRO A 45 -11.71 24.29 -14.48
CA PRO A 45 -12.52 23.14 -14.06
C PRO A 45 -11.93 22.40 -12.85
N VAL A 46 -12.77 21.66 -12.13
CA VAL A 46 -12.31 20.75 -11.06
C VAL A 46 -11.40 19.68 -11.67
N HIS A 47 -10.29 19.36 -11.00
CA HIS A 47 -9.35 18.35 -11.49
C HIS A 47 -8.68 17.58 -10.35
N GLU A 48 -8.76 16.24 -10.37
CA GLU A 48 -7.96 15.40 -9.48
C GLU A 48 -6.48 15.48 -9.90
N LEU A 49 -5.63 15.92 -8.99
CA LEU A 49 -4.21 16.15 -9.25
C LEU A 49 -3.36 14.91 -8.98
N GLY A 50 -3.80 14.08 -8.03
CA GLY A 50 -3.04 12.95 -7.52
C GLY A 50 -3.43 12.59 -6.09
N TYR A 51 -2.52 11.93 -5.38
CA TYR A 51 -2.75 11.46 -4.02
C TYR A 51 -1.44 11.39 -3.21
N LEU A 52 -1.58 11.39 -1.89
CA LEU A 52 -0.52 11.06 -0.94
C LEU A 52 -0.81 9.73 -0.28
N VAL A 53 0.23 8.94 -0.05
CA VAL A 53 0.19 7.72 0.77
C VAL A 53 1.17 7.83 1.94
N GLU A 54 1.08 6.88 2.87
CA GLU A 54 1.97 6.81 4.04
C GLU A 54 1.85 8.05 4.95
N LEU A 55 0.67 8.68 5.02
CA LEU A 55 0.39 9.85 5.87
C LEU A 55 0.45 9.56 7.39
N HIS A 56 0.67 8.30 7.77
CA HIS A 56 0.96 7.89 9.14
C HIS A 56 2.47 7.93 9.46
N THR A 57 3.30 8.31 8.50
CA THR A 57 4.76 8.39 8.63
C THR A 57 5.23 9.85 8.49
N ASP A 58 6.46 10.13 8.90
CA ASP A 58 7.07 11.45 8.75
C ASP A 58 7.43 11.80 7.29
N VAL A 59 7.35 10.84 6.36
CA VAL A 59 7.79 11.01 4.97
C VAL A 59 6.70 10.56 3.99
N PRO A 60 5.56 11.27 3.92
CA PRO A 60 4.48 10.89 3.02
C PRO A 60 4.92 10.96 1.55
N ARG A 61 4.44 10.01 0.74
CA ARG A 61 4.78 9.94 -0.69
C ARG A 61 3.69 10.58 -1.51
N LEU A 62 4.07 11.56 -2.33
CA LEU A 62 3.16 12.28 -3.23
C LEU A 62 3.26 11.73 -4.65
N HIS A 63 2.13 11.31 -5.19
CA HIS A 63 1.96 10.87 -6.57
C HIS A 63 1.05 11.84 -7.31
N LEU A 64 1.55 12.47 -8.38
CA LEU A 64 0.78 13.39 -9.24
C LEU A 64 0.53 12.71 -10.58
N TYR A 65 -0.70 12.78 -11.10
CA TYR A 65 -1.03 12.11 -12.37
C TYR A 65 -0.47 12.85 -13.59
N ARG A 66 -0.47 14.18 -13.55
CA ARG A 66 -0.11 15.03 -14.70
C ARG A 66 0.60 16.33 -14.31
N ALA A 67 0.54 16.72 -13.04
CA ALA A 67 1.06 18.01 -12.61
C ALA A 67 2.57 17.91 -12.35
N GLU A 68 3.35 18.67 -13.11
CA GLU A 68 4.75 18.93 -12.77
C GLU A 68 4.80 20.05 -11.73
N TRP A 69 4.73 19.67 -10.46
CA TRP A 69 5.03 20.57 -9.36
C TRP A 69 6.53 20.59 -9.08
N SER A 70 7.07 21.79 -8.86
CA SER A 70 8.44 21.97 -8.41
C SER A 70 8.66 21.30 -7.04
N PRO A 71 9.90 20.97 -6.66
CA PRO A 71 10.20 20.37 -5.36
C PRO A 71 9.62 21.15 -4.18
N GLU A 72 9.65 22.48 -4.25
CA GLU A 72 9.14 23.37 -3.19
C GLU A 72 7.62 23.28 -3.07
N LEU A 73 6.90 23.22 -4.19
CA LEU A 73 5.45 23.04 -4.19
C LEU A 73 5.04 21.66 -3.71
N ARG A 74 5.83 20.62 -4.03
CA ARG A 74 5.61 19.27 -3.51
C ARG A 74 5.79 19.23 -1.99
N ALA A 75 6.83 19.87 -1.47
CA ALA A 75 7.06 19.96 -0.02
C ALA A 75 5.92 20.70 0.69
N ALA A 76 5.57 21.90 0.22
CA ALA A 76 4.48 22.68 0.79
C ALA A 76 3.14 21.92 0.77
N ALA A 77 2.82 21.24 -0.34
CA ALA A 77 1.60 20.45 -0.42
C ALA A 77 1.60 19.26 0.56
N LYS A 78 2.75 18.60 0.76
CA LYS A 78 2.87 17.53 1.76
C LYS A 78 2.63 18.04 3.17
N ASP A 79 3.23 19.16 3.53
CA ASP A 79 3.09 19.76 4.86
C ASP A 79 1.63 20.13 5.16
N GLU A 80 0.97 20.79 4.21
CA GLU A 80 -0.46 21.15 4.32
C GLU A 80 -1.37 19.93 4.45
N VAL A 81 -1.16 18.91 3.61
CA VAL A 81 -1.95 17.68 3.66
C VAL A 81 -1.71 16.93 4.97
N HIS A 82 -0.48 16.89 5.46
CA HIS A 82 -0.14 16.24 6.72
C HIS A 82 -0.78 16.98 7.90
N ALA A 83 -0.80 18.32 7.90
CA ALA A 83 -1.49 19.11 8.91
C ALA A 83 -3.01 18.87 8.89
N ILE A 84 -3.64 18.85 7.71
CA ILE A 84 -5.06 18.55 7.55
C ILE A 84 -5.38 17.13 8.05
N TRP A 85 -4.57 16.15 7.66
CA TRP A 85 -4.70 14.76 8.11
C TRP A 85 -4.64 14.67 9.63
N ASN A 86 -3.61 15.22 10.26
CA ASN A 86 -3.45 15.18 11.71
C ASN A 86 -4.60 15.86 12.46
N ALA A 87 -5.13 16.97 11.92
CA ALA A 87 -6.32 17.62 12.49
C ALA A 87 -7.59 16.75 12.35
N ALA A 88 -7.76 16.07 11.23
CA ALA A 88 -8.88 15.15 11.01
C ALA A 88 -8.80 13.92 11.94
N VAL A 89 -7.61 13.38 12.17
CA VAL A 89 -7.38 12.30 13.15
C VAL A 89 -7.66 12.78 14.57
N ALA A 90 -7.10 13.94 14.97
CA ALA A 90 -7.27 14.48 16.31
C ALA A 90 -8.73 14.82 16.66
N SER A 91 -9.55 15.14 15.65
CA SER A 91 -10.99 15.40 15.80
C SER A 91 -11.87 14.15 15.65
N ALA A 92 -11.27 12.97 15.44
CA ALA A 92 -11.97 11.72 15.14
C ALA A 92 -12.89 11.80 13.91
N ALA A 93 -12.64 12.74 12.99
CA ALA A 93 -13.33 12.82 11.70
C ALA A 93 -12.92 11.67 10.78
N ILE A 94 -11.72 11.13 11.01
CA ILE A 94 -11.19 9.92 10.38
C ILE A 94 -10.53 9.04 11.44
N GLU A 95 -10.62 7.73 11.27
CA GLU A 95 -9.88 6.76 12.09
C GLU A 95 -8.89 6.05 11.18
N PRO A 96 -7.62 6.52 11.12
CA PRO A 96 -6.65 5.95 10.22
C PRO A 96 -6.31 4.53 10.69
N ARG A 97 -6.68 3.53 9.89
CA ARG A 97 -6.26 2.16 10.16
C ARG A 97 -4.77 2.05 9.80
N PRO A 98 -3.89 1.69 10.76
CA PRO A 98 -2.49 1.49 10.43
C PRO A 98 -2.39 0.40 9.37
N VAL A 99 -1.81 0.74 8.22
CA VAL A 99 -1.28 -0.24 7.28
C VAL A 99 0.09 -0.69 7.79
N ASN A 100 0.12 -1.16 9.03
CA ASN A 100 1.24 -1.97 9.49
C ASN A 100 1.04 -3.30 8.77
N THR A 101 1.81 -3.54 7.71
CA THR A 101 2.06 -4.91 7.28
C THR A 101 2.75 -5.59 8.46
N THR A 102 1.97 -6.18 9.35
CA THR A 102 2.50 -7.06 10.37
C THR A 102 3.06 -8.25 9.62
N LEU A 103 4.37 -8.45 9.74
CA LEU A 103 5.04 -9.62 9.24
C LEU A 103 4.90 -10.70 10.30
N VAL A 104 3.97 -11.62 10.07
CA VAL A 104 3.72 -12.76 10.97
C VAL A 104 4.52 -13.95 10.45
N PRO A 105 5.56 -14.42 11.17
CA PRO A 105 6.23 -15.66 10.81
C PRO A 105 5.23 -16.81 10.85
N LEU A 106 5.06 -17.50 9.73
CA LEU A 106 4.14 -18.63 9.61
C LEU A 106 4.84 -19.95 9.89
N GLY A 107 6.07 -20.09 9.40
CA GLY A 107 6.83 -21.32 9.56
C GLY A 107 8.01 -21.41 8.60
N GLN A 108 8.62 -22.59 8.59
CA GLN A 108 9.77 -22.88 7.75
C GLN A 108 9.69 -24.30 7.22
N ALA A 109 9.97 -24.48 5.92
CA ALA A 109 10.07 -25.77 5.26
C ALA A 109 11.44 -25.96 4.60
N THR A 110 11.76 -27.21 4.25
CA THR A 110 12.94 -27.55 3.44
C THR A 110 12.51 -27.89 2.02
N ILE A 111 13.10 -27.21 1.03
CA ILE A 111 12.87 -27.42 -0.39
C ILE A 111 14.22 -27.62 -1.06
N ASP A 112 14.48 -28.84 -1.54
CA ASP A 112 15.74 -29.26 -2.18
C ASP A 112 16.97 -28.83 -1.37
N ASP A 113 16.97 -29.24 -0.09
CA ASP A 113 17.98 -28.94 0.92
C ASP A 113 18.14 -27.44 1.28
N GLN A 114 17.34 -26.55 0.68
CA GLN A 114 17.26 -25.15 1.06
C GLN A 114 16.19 -24.94 2.14
N ARG A 115 16.54 -24.20 3.19
CA ARG A 115 15.58 -23.75 4.20
C ARG A 115 14.83 -22.53 3.66
N VAL A 116 13.51 -22.61 3.68
CA VAL A 116 12.61 -21.58 3.17
C VAL A 116 11.67 -21.12 4.28
N ASN A 117 11.69 -19.82 4.56
CA ASN A 117 10.82 -19.15 5.52
C ASN A 117 9.55 -18.64 4.84
N PHE A 118 8.43 -18.71 5.56
CA PHE A 118 7.13 -18.20 5.13
C PHE A 118 6.67 -17.13 6.12
N VAL A 119 6.38 -15.94 5.62
CA VAL A 119 5.97 -14.79 6.43
C VAL A 119 4.72 -14.18 5.84
N TRP A 120 3.64 -14.10 6.61
CA TRP A 120 2.42 -13.44 6.18
C TRP A 120 2.55 -11.94 6.31
N ALA A 121 2.31 -11.24 5.21
CA ALA A 121 2.15 -9.80 5.14
C ALA A 121 0.65 -9.47 5.27
N THR A 122 0.20 -9.21 6.49
CA THR A 122 -1.25 -9.14 6.85
C THR A 122 -2.06 -8.16 6.00
N VAL A 123 -1.49 -7.02 5.62
CA VAL A 123 -2.18 -5.98 4.86
C VAL A 123 -2.38 -6.36 3.40
N ALA A 124 -1.34 -6.89 2.76
CA ALA A 124 -1.44 -7.33 1.38
C ALA A 124 -2.16 -8.68 1.26
N ASP A 125 -2.33 -9.37 2.40
CA ASP A 125 -2.83 -10.73 2.52
C ASP A 125 -2.11 -11.70 1.57
N THR A 126 -0.78 -11.60 1.62
CA THR A 126 0.17 -12.40 0.82
C THR A 126 1.21 -13.03 1.72
N ILE A 127 1.83 -14.12 1.26
CA ILE A 127 2.92 -14.77 1.98
C ILE A 127 4.23 -14.50 1.24
N LEU A 128 5.17 -13.89 1.95
CA LEU A 128 6.53 -13.70 1.50
C LEU A 128 7.32 -14.99 1.72
N VAL A 129 8.06 -15.39 0.70
CA VAL A 129 8.83 -16.64 0.69
C VAL A 129 10.30 -16.29 0.51
N ASP A 130 11.09 -16.60 1.55
CA ASP A 130 12.50 -16.22 1.65
C ASP A 130 13.38 -17.46 1.87
N PHE A 131 14.56 -17.52 1.27
CA PHE A 131 15.61 -18.40 1.76
C PHE A 131 16.05 -17.95 3.15
N ALA A 132 16.28 -18.91 4.04
CA ALA A 132 16.80 -18.63 5.37
C ALA A 132 18.30 -18.28 5.34
N ASP A 133 19.05 -18.98 4.48
CA ASP A 133 20.52 -19.04 4.55
C ASP A 133 21.22 -18.63 3.24
N THR A 134 20.47 -18.18 2.22
CA THR A 134 20.99 -17.86 0.88
C THR A 134 20.65 -16.42 0.48
N GLU A 135 21.59 -15.72 -0.15
CA GLU A 135 21.38 -14.39 -0.75
C GLU A 135 21.33 -14.46 -2.29
N PRO A 136 20.45 -13.69 -2.97
CA PRO A 136 19.38 -12.89 -2.38
C PRO A 136 18.36 -13.77 -1.62
N ARG A 137 17.79 -13.24 -0.54
CA ARG A 137 16.84 -14.02 0.28
C ARG A 137 15.49 -14.22 -0.40
N ARG A 138 14.93 -13.16 -1.00
CA ARG A 138 13.53 -13.16 -1.45
C ARG A 138 13.34 -14.02 -2.68
N ILE A 139 12.75 -15.20 -2.49
CA ILE A 139 12.38 -16.11 -3.58
C ILE A 139 11.18 -15.55 -4.34
N GLY A 140 10.16 -15.07 -3.63
CA GLY A 140 8.93 -14.58 -4.24
C GLY A 140 7.79 -14.35 -3.25
N THR A 141 6.58 -14.25 -3.79
CA THR A 141 5.35 -13.98 -3.05
C THR A 141 4.25 -14.94 -3.47
N VAL A 142 3.59 -15.57 -2.49
CA VAL A 142 2.33 -16.30 -2.71
C VAL A 142 1.15 -15.37 -2.48
N LEU A 143 0.26 -15.33 -3.47
CA LEU A 143 -1.01 -14.61 -3.43
C LEU A 143 -2.11 -15.58 -2.99
N ILE A 144 -2.72 -15.33 -1.83
CA ILE A 144 -3.83 -16.14 -1.31
C ILE A 144 -5.17 -15.40 -1.48
N HIS A 145 -5.21 -14.12 -1.13
CA HIS A 145 -6.44 -13.33 -1.16
C HIS A 145 -6.98 -13.09 -2.59
N GLY A 146 -8.30 -13.16 -2.73
CA GLY A 146 -9.00 -12.80 -3.98
C GLY A 146 -8.78 -13.80 -5.12
N ARG A 147 -8.34 -15.03 -4.83
CA ARG A 147 -8.13 -16.09 -5.81
C ARG A 147 -8.84 -17.37 -5.39
N GLU A 148 -9.41 -18.08 -6.36
CA GLU A 148 -9.90 -19.45 -6.16
C GLU A 148 -8.75 -20.43 -5.86
N GLU A 149 -7.57 -20.17 -6.46
CA GLU A 149 -6.35 -20.95 -6.23
C GLU A 149 -5.15 -20.03 -5.93
N PRO A 150 -4.35 -20.34 -4.89
CA PRO A 150 -3.15 -19.57 -4.60
C PRO A 150 -2.15 -19.60 -5.76
N ALA A 151 -1.47 -18.47 -5.99
CA ALA A 151 -0.47 -18.35 -7.05
C ALA A 151 0.86 -17.86 -6.49
N PHE A 152 1.97 -18.29 -7.09
CA PHE A 152 3.31 -17.83 -6.70
C PHE A 152 3.93 -16.96 -7.79
N ILE A 153 4.45 -15.80 -7.37
CA ILE A 153 5.23 -14.89 -8.22
C ILE A 153 6.66 -14.88 -7.68
N SER A 154 7.58 -15.51 -8.41
CA SER A 154 9.01 -15.50 -8.09
C SER A 154 9.65 -14.15 -8.40
N GLN A 155 10.66 -13.76 -7.62
CA GLN A 155 11.56 -12.67 -7.98
C GLN A 155 12.44 -13.04 -9.19
N PRO A 156 12.88 -12.07 -10.00
CA PRO A 156 13.71 -12.32 -11.18
C PRO A 156 14.96 -13.15 -10.89
N GLU A 157 15.63 -12.90 -9.77
CA GLU A 157 16.89 -13.52 -9.37
C GLU A 157 16.75 -15.03 -9.07
N HIS A 158 15.56 -15.45 -8.65
CA HIS A 158 15.27 -16.85 -8.30
C HIS A 158 14.25 -17.50 -9.24
N HIS A 159 13.88 -16.84 -10.33
CA HIS A 159 12.86 -17.33 -11.25
C HIS A 159 13.22 -18.71 -11.84
N ALA A 160 14.48 -18.88 -12.25
CA ALA A 160 14.97 -20.14 -12.80
C ALA A 160 14.94 -21.26 -11.75
N TRP A 161 15.41 -20.97 -10.53
CA TRP A 161 15.38 -21.91 -9.42
C TRP A 161 13.94 -22.31 -9.07
N ALA A 162 13.02 -21.37 -8.96
CA ALA A 162 11.64 -21.64 -8.58
C ALA A 162 10.90 -22.53 -9.59
N LYS A 163 11.20 -22.39 -10.89
CA LYS A 163 10.55 -23.14 -11.97
C LYS A 163 11.07 -24.57 -12.16
N GLU A 164 12.14 -24.94 -11.48
CA GLU A 164 12.71 -26.28 -11.60
C GLU A 164 11.89 -27.28 -10.76
N GLY A 165 11.54 -28.42 -11.38
CA GLY A 165 10.79 -29.48 -10.72
C GLY A 165 9.41 -29.02 -10.22
N ASP A 166 9.07 -29.42 -9.00
CA ASP A 166 7.78 -29.14 -8.36
C ASP A 166 7.85 -28.05 -7.27
N ARG A 167 8.94 -27.27 -7.24
CA ARG A 167 9.22 -26.29 -6.17
C ARG A 167 8.10 -25.29 -5.96
N ILE A 168 7.52 -24.74 -7.03
CA ILE A 168 6.36 -23.82 -6.93
C ILE A 168 5.17 -24.50 -6.24
N ALA A 169 4.84 -25.73 -6.62
CA ALA A 169 3.72 -26.46 -6.03
C ALA A 169 3.97 -26.74 -4.54
N ARG A 170 5.20 -27.09 -4.17
CA ARG A 170 5.61 -27.28 -2.77
C ARG A 170 5.57 -25.99 -1.95
N ILE A 171 6.01 -24.86 -2.53
CA ILE A 171 5.91 -23.53 -1.91
C ILE A 171 4.45 -23.17 -1.65
N ILE A 172 3.58 -23.34 -2.65
CA ILE A 172 2.15 -23.04 -2.53
C ILE A 172 1.50 -23.95 -1.48
N SER A 173 1.79 -25.26 -1.52
CA SER A 173 1.25 -26.21 -0.55
C SER A 173 1.68 -25.90 0.89
N ALA A 174 2.96 -25.60 1.12
CA ALA A 174 3.46 -25.20 2.43
C ALA A 174 2.82 -23.88 2.90
N SER A 175 2.68 -22.91 2.00
CA SER A 175 2.04 -21.62 2.29
C SER A 175 0.58 -21.79 2.70
N ALA A 176 -0.19 -22.58 1.94
CA ALA A 176 -1.59 -22.87 2.25
C ALA A 176 -1.73 -23.61 3.59
N LYS A 177 -0.84 -24.58 3.86
CA LYS A 177 -0.81 -25.29 5.14
C LYS A 177 -0.61 -24.31 6.30
N TYR A 178 0.48 -23.54 6.30
CA TYR A 178 0.77 -22.65 7.43
C TYR A 178 -0.28 -21.54 7.59
N TYR A 179 -0.83 -21.05 6.48
CA TYR A 179 -1.89 -20.04 6.52
C TYR A 179 -3.19 -20.58 7.14
N SER A 180 -3.54 -21.85 6.87
CA SER A 180 -4.72 -22.49 7.45
C SER A 180 -4.58 -22.85 8.93
N GLU A 181 -3.36 -22.84 9.46
CA GLU A 181 -3.03 -23.13 10.86
C GLU A 181 -3.00 -21.87 11.75
N LEU A 182 -3.22 -20.68 11.16
CA LEU A 182 -3.44 -19.41 11.87
C LEU A 182 -4.79 -19.38 12.59
#